data_AF-A0A1F8R064-F1
#
_entry.id   AF-A0A1F8R064-F1
#
_cell.length_a   1.000
_cell.length_b   1.000
_cell.length_c   1.000
_cell.angle_alpha   90.00
_cell.angle_beta   90.00
_cell.angle_gamma   90.00
#
_symmetry.space_group_name_H-M   'P 1'
#
loop_
_entity.id
_entity.type
_entity.pdbx_description
1 polymer ?
#
loop_
_entity_poly.entity_id
_entity_poly.type
_entity_poly.pdbx_seq_one_letter_code
_entity_poly.pdbx_strand_id
1 'polypeptide(L)'
;MQSRNRELWLALVAILVITGLYLLITAWLDDVPPASGLFGHSLGIIGFIFMLMTETLYTIRKRSRSARWGRMSGWLEFHIFTGIVGPYMVLLHSSWKFHGLAGIVTLMTLVVVVSGFIGRYIYTSIPRTLDGVEIEADQIRSQIQSIEVELANRMEAVSHSIQITQPVPKTNTLIPGNLFLSTSDGPGVAESQPPLWGISSQPDGAAQSSPDEQLEQLVKRHEALHRQLTTLAAARRLMALWHTIHIPLGLALFTAAFIHIAAAIYYATLLR
;
A
#
# COMPACT_ATOMS: atom_id res chain seq x y z
N MET A 1 -19.78 4.53 -2.88
CA MET A 1 -18.56 3.79 -3.31
C MET A 1 -18.19 4.03 -4.80
N GLN A 2 -18.60 5.13 -5.45
CA GLN A 2 -18.45 5.37 -6.91
C GLN A 2 -17.36 6.40 -7.31
N SER A 3 -16.47 6.81 -6.39
CA SER A 3 -15.49 7.89 -6.66
C SER A 3 -14.09 7.39 -7.04
N ARG A 4 -13.87 6.07 -7.21
CA ARG A 4 -12.50 5.53 -7.24
C ARG A 4 -11.76 5.74 -8.58
N ASN A 5 -12.45 6.03 -9.68
CA ASN A 5 -11.86 6.12 -11.02
C ASN A 5 -12.46 7.25 -11.90
N ARG A 6 -13.12 8.26 -11.32
CA ARG A 6 -13.82 9.29 -12.11
C ARG A 6 -12.82 10.11 -12.93
N GLU A 7 -11.68 10.45 -12.34
CA GLU A 7 -10.56 11.12 -12.99
C GLU A 7 -10.05 10.38 -14.21
N LEU A 8 -9.94 9.05 -14.14
CA LEU A 8 -9.43 8.24 -15.22
C LEU A 8 -10.42 8.19 -16.38
N TRP A 9 -11.72 8.09 -16.09
CA TRP A 9 -12.76 8.18 -17.11
C TRP A 9 -12.79 9.55 -17.77
N LEU A 10 -12.68 10.63 -16.99
CA LEU A 10 -12.60 11.99 -17.53
C LEU A 10 -11.35 12.19 -18.41
N ALA A 11 -10.19 11.71 -17.95
CA ALA A 11 -8.96 11.77 -18.72
C ALA A 11 -9.06 10.94 -20.01
N LEU A 12 -9.65 9.75 -19.95
CA LEU A 12 -9.87 8.88 -21.11
C LEU A 12 -10.80 9.55 -22.13
N VAL A 13 -11.93 10.12 -21.69
CA VAL A 13 -12.83 10.86 -22.57
C VAL A 13 -12.12 12.06 -23.18
N ALA A 14 -11.36 12.83 -22.40
CA ALA A 14 -10.58 13.95 -22.91
C ALA A 14 -9.55 13.49 -23.97
N ILE A 15 -8.82 12.39 -23.71
CA ILE A 15 -7.89 11.79 -24.68
C ILE A 15 -8.62 11.39 -25.96
N LEU A 16 -9.77 10.71 -25.87
CA LEU A 16 -10.52 10.29 -27.05
C LEU A 16 -11.02 11.48 -27.87
N VAL A 17 -11.50 12.54 -27.20
CA VAL A 17 -11.93 13.78 -27.87
C VAL A 17 -10.75 14.46 -28.55
N ILE A 18 -9.61 14.60 -27.86
CA ILE A 18 -8.40 15.21 -28.43
C ILE A 18 -7.86 14.36 -29.59
N THR A 19 -7.85 13.03 -29.46
CA THR A 19 -7.48 12.10 -30.55
C THR A 19 -8.41 12.29 -31.74
N GLY A 20 -9.73 12.32 -31.51
CA GLY A 20 -10.72 12.49 -32.57
C GLY A 20 -10.56 13.81 -33.31
N LEU A 21 -10.35 14.91 -32.57
CA LEU A 21 -10.06 16.22 -33.16
C LEU A 21 -8.74 16.21 -33.96
N TYR A 22 -7.69 15.59 -33.40
CA TYR A 22 -6.40 15.46 -34.07
C TYR A 22 -6.53 14.68 -35.38
N LEU A 23 -7.23 13.53 -35.37
CA LEU A 23 -7.46 12.71 -36.55
C LEU A 23 -8.33 13.40 -37.60
N LEU A 24 -9.36 14.13 -37.17
CA LEU A 24 -10.19 14.94 -38.05
C LEU A 24 -9.36 16.02 -38.77
N ILE A 25 -8.48 16.70 -38.04
CA ILE A 25 -7.60 17.71 -38.62
C ILE A 25 -6.57 17.07 -39.55
N THR A 26 -5.97 15.92 -39.19
CA THR A 26 -5.05 15.21 -40.09
C THR A 26 -5.73 14.75 -41.38
N ALA A 27 -6.99 14.30 -41.29
CA ALA A 27 -7.77 13.90 -42.47
C ALA A 27 -8.21 15.09 -43.32
N TRP A 28 -8.35 16.28 -42.72
CA TRP A 28 -8.70 17.51 -43.44
C TRP A 28 -7.49 18.16 -44.14
N LEU A 29 -6.29 18.02 -43.56
CA LEU A 29 -5.04 18.57 -44.12
C LEU A 29 -4.31 17.58 -45.04
N ASP A 30 -4.71 16.31 -45.09
CA ASP A 30 -4.00 15.20 -45.74
C ASP A 30 -2.53 15.03 -45.30
N ASP A 31 -2.14 15.66 -44.19
CA ASP A 31 -0.80 15.61 -43.62
C ASP A 31 -0.85 15.73 -42.08
N VAL A 32 0.22 15.32 -41.42
CA VAL A 32 0.37 15.41 -39.97
C VAL A 32 0.60 16.87 -39.57
N PRO A 33 -0.25 17.47 -38.70
CA PRO A 33 -0.10 18.86 -38.27
C PRO A 33 1.32 19.13 -37.78
N PRO A 34 2.06 20.06 -38.41
CA PRO A 34 3.43 20.34 -37.99
C PRO A 34 3.44 21.02 -36.62
N ALA A 35 4.46 20.73 -35.82
CA ALA A 35 4.67 21.32 -34.50
C ALA A 35 4.69 22.87 -34.52
N SER A 36 5.14 23.47 -35.63
CA SER A 36 5.18 24.92 -35.86
C SER A 36 3.87 25.51 -36.39
N GLY A 37 2.92 24.69 -36.83
CA GLY A 37 1.60 25.13 -37.26
C GLY A 37 0.75 25.60 -36.08
N LEU A 38 -0.26 26.43 -36.33
CA LEU A 38 -1.13 26.98 -35.27
C LEU A 38 -1.71 25.90 -34.35
N PHE A 39 -2.20 24.81 -34.95
CA PHE A 39 -2.79 23.71 -34.19
C PHE A 39 -1.74 22.96 -33.35
N GLY A 40 -0.62 22.54 -33.96
CA GLY A 40 0.48 21.87 -33.24
C GLY A 40 1.05 22.74 -32.12
N HIS A 41 1.25 24.04 -32.35
CA HIS A 41 1.76 24.97 -31.36
C HIS A 41 0.78 25.17 -30.19
N SER A 42 -0.52 25.28 -30.48
CA SER A 42 -1.56 25.37 -29.44
C SER A 42 -1.62 24.13 -28.53
N LEU A 43 -1.44 22.92 -29.10
CA LEU A 43 -1.32 21.68 -28.34
C LEU A 43 -0.13 21.71 -27.38
N GLY A 44 1.02 22.20 -27.86
CA GLY A 44 2.22 22.36 -27.05
C GLY A 44 2.03 23.33 -25.89
N ILE A 45 1.46 24.51 -26.15
CA ILE A 45 1.20 25.53 -25.11
C ILE A 45 0.21 25.02 -24.07
N ILE A 46 -0.95 24.54 -24.50
CA ILE A 46 -2.00 24.09 -23.57
C ILE A 46 -1.52 22.86 -22.78
N GLY A 47 -0.85 21.92 -23.46
CA GLY A 47 -0.27 20.75 -22.82
C GLY A 47 0.79 21.11 -21.76
N PHE A 48 1.68 22.05 -22.08
CA PHE A 48 2.68 22.55 -21.13
C PHE A 48 2.04 23.29 -19.95
N ILE A 49 1.00 24.08 -20.17
CA ILE A 49 0.23 24.73 -19.09
C ILE A 49 -0.37 23.67 -18.17
N PHE A 50 -0.97 22.60 -18.71
CA PHE A 50 -1.51 21.50 -17.90
C PHE A 50 -0.41 20.79 -17.10
N MET A 51 0.77 20.57 -17.69
CA MET A 51 1.91 20.02 -16.98
C MET A 51 2.37 20.96 -15.85
N LEU A 52 2.59 22.24 -16.12
CA LEU A 52 2.96 23.23 -15.09
C LEU A 52 1.94 23.28 -13.96
N MET A 53 0.66 23.25 -14.31
CA MET A 53 -0.44 23.26 -13.36
C MET A 53 -0.41 22.02 -12.44
N THR A 54 -0.03 20.86 -12.98
CA THR A 54 0.13 19.60 -12.23
C THR A 54 1.18 19.72 -11.12
N GLU A 55 2.32 20.34 -11.40
CA GLU A 55 3.44 20.52 -10.46
C GLU A 55 3.20 21.67 -9.47
N THR A 56 2.74 22.82 -9.98
CA THR A 56 2.60 24.05 -9.19
C THR A 56 1.42 24.02 -8.25
N LEU A 57 0.23 23.59 -8.71
CA LEU A 57 -0.97 23.63 -7.88
C LEU A 57 -0.90 22.68 -6.69
N TYR A 58 -0.26 21.52 -6.86
CA TYR A 58 -0.06 20.59 -5.76
C TYR A 58 0.83 21.20 -4.67
N THR A 59 1.94 21.81 -5.06
CA THR A 59 2.87 22.48 -4.14
C THR A 59 2.21 23.67 -3.43
N ILE A 60 1.48 24.50 -4.18
CA ILE A 60 0.74 25.65 -3.64
C ILE A 60 -0.31 25.19 -2.62
N ARG A 61 -1.07 24.14 -2.92
CA ARG A 61 -2.09 23.60 -2.02
C ARG A 61 -1.49 23.03 -0.73
N LYS A 62 -0.31 22.38 -0.82
CA LYS A 62 0.38 21.82 0.35
C LYS A 62 0.94 22.93 1.26
N ARG A 63 1.36 24.07 0.68
CA ARG A 63 1.89 25.22 1.44
C ARG A 63 0.79 26.13 2.01
N SER A 64 -0.35 26.24 1.34
CA SER A 64 -1.46 27.06 1.79
C SER A 64 -2.38 26.30 2.75
N ARG A 65 -2.17 26.48 4.06
CA ARG A 65 -3.07 25.97 5.11
C ARG A 65 -4.36 26.79 5.29
N SER A 66 -4.42 28.00 4.72
CA SER A 66 -5.52 28.96 4.92
C SER A 66 -6.52 29.02 3.75
N ALA A 67 -6.16 28.52 2.57
CA ALA A 67 -7.07 28.53 1.42
C ALA A 67 -8.20 27.50 1.58
N ARG A 68 -9.46 27.96 1.63
CA ARG A 68 -10.69 27.12 1.64
C ARG A 68 -10.97 26.44 0.29
N TRP A 69 -9.96 26.22 -0.54
CA TRP A 69 -10.12 25.65 -1.86
C TRP A 69 -10.25 24.12 -1.77
N GLY A 70 -11.49 23.64 -1.69
CA GLY A 70 -11.88 22.25 -1.94
C GLY A 70 -11.28 21.17 -1.03
N ARG A 71 -11.77 19.93 -1.21
CA ARG A 71 -11.24 18.74 -0.52
C ARG A 71 -9.90 18.33 -1.11
N MET A 72 -8.98 17.82 -0.28
CA MET A 72 -7.66 17.34 -0.71
C MET A 72 -7.74 16.26 -1.80
N SER A 73 -8.76 15.40 -1.74
CA SER A 73 -9.01 14.37 -2.76
C SER A 73 -9.26 14.95 -4.16
N GLY A 74 -9.91 16.11 -4.26
CA GLY A 74 -10.18 16.76 -5.55
C GLY A 74 -8.92 17.35 -6.20
N TRP A 75 -7.95 17.76 -5.39
CA TRP A 75 -6.64 18.22 -5.89
C TRP A 75 -5.82 17.07 -6.47
N LEU A 76 -5.88 15.89 -5.83
CA LEU A 76 -5.25 14.68 -6.37
C LEU A 76 -5.95 14.23 -7.66
N GLU A 77 -7.29 14.26 -7.68
CA GLU A 77 -8.11 13.98 -8.86
C GLU A 77 -7.69 14.88 -10.04
N PHE A 78 -7.56 16.17 -9.77
CA PHE A 78 -7.13 17.17 -10.74
C PHE A 78 -5.68 16.96 -11.20
N HIS A 79 -4.75 16.70 -10.28
CA HIS A 79 -3.34 16.42 -10.59
C HIS A 79 -3.20 15.19 -11.50
N ILE A 80 -3.96 14.11 -11.25
CA ILE A 80 -3.97 12.92 -12.11
C ILE A 80 -4.52 13.27 -13.50
N PHE A 81 -5.62 14.02 -13.56
CA PHE A 81 -6.21 14.44 -14.83
C PHE A 81 -5.24 15.27 -15.67
N THR A 82 -4.67 16.34 -15.10
CA THR A 82 -3.76 17.26 -15.80
C THR A 82 -2.42 16.60 -16.11
N GLY A 83 -1.95 15.69 -15.24
CA GLY A 83 -0.75 14.90 -15.41
C GLY A 83 -0.86 13.79 -16.47
N ILE A 84 -2.07 13.48 -16.96
CA ILE A 84 -2.29 12.58 -18.09
C ILE A 84 -2.56 13.39 -19.37
N VAL A 85 -3.53 14.31 -19.32
CA VAL A 85 -3.98 15.07 -20.50
C VAL A 85 -2.89 16.02 -21.00
N GLY A 86 -2.17 16.70 -20.11
CA GLY A 86 -1.10 17.63 -20.48
C GLY A 86 0.02 16.95 -21.28
N PRO A 87 0.68 15.92 -20.72
CA PRO A 87 1.68 15.12 -21.42
C PRO A 87 1.20 14.53 -22.74
N TYR A 88 -0.05 14.08 -22.80
CA TYR A 88 -0.64 13.56 -24.04
C TYR A 88 -0.70 14.63 -25.15
N MET A 89 -1.13 15.85 -24.82
CA MET A 89 -1.14 16.97 -25.78
C MET A 89 0.28 17.36 -26.23
N VAL A 90 1.25 17.35 -25.31
CA VAL A 90 2.67 17.59 -25.64
C VAL A 90 3.24 16.48 -26.55
N LEU A 91 2.83 15.24 -26.36
CA LEU A 91 3.21 14.14 -27.25
C LEU A 91 2.69 14.40 -28.67
N LEU A 92 1.42 14.79 -28.82
CA LEU A 92 0.85 15.13 -30.13
C LEU A 92 1.52 16.36 -30.77
N HIS A 93 1.99 17.32 -29.98
CA HIS A 93 2.75 18.48 -30.47
C HIS A 93 4.05 18.07 -31.19
N SER A 94 4.67 16.94 -30.81
CA SER A 94 5.91 16.47 -31.46
C SER A 94 5.72 15.99 -32.91
N SER A 95 4.47 15.86 -33.39
CA SER A 95 4.13 15.36 -34.73
C SER A 95 4.84 14.03 -35.07
N TRP A 96 5.07 13.17 -34.08
CA TRP A 96 5.81 11.90 -34.21
C TRP A 96 7.29 12.04 -34.62
N LYS A 97 7.89 13.22 -34.43
CA LYS A 97 9.30 13.51 -34.75
C LYS A 97 10.13 13.64 -33.48
N PHE A 98 10.92 12.61 -33.17
CA PHE A 98 11.72 12.54 -31.93
C PHE A 98 13.22 12.72 -32.22
N HIS A 99 13.65 13.96 -32.46
CA HIS A 99 15.06 14.26 -32.74
C HIS A 99 15.64 15.23 -31.69
N GLY A 100 16.91 15.00 -31.33
CA GLY A 100 17.66 15.86 -30.41
C GLY A 100 16.97 16.07 -29.06
N LEU A 101 16.96 17.31 -28.58
CA LEU A 101 16.41 17.68 -27.28
C LEU A 101 14.91 17.36 -27.16
N ALA A 102 14.13 17.53 -28.23
CA ALA A 102 12.68 17.27 -28.23
C ALA A 102 12.37 15.78 -27.94
N GLY A 103 13.19 14.86 -28.49
CA GLY A 103 13.07 13.43 -28.22
C GLY A 103 13.37 13.09 -26.76
N ILE A 104 14.41 13.69 -26.18
CA ILE A 104 14.77 13.49 -24.76
C ILE A 104 13.66 14.00 -23.84
N VAL A 105 13.13 15.21 -24.09
CA VAL A 105 12.03 15.78 -23.29
C VAL A 105 10.78 14.91 -23.38
N THR A 106 10.46 14.38 -24.57
CA THR A 106 9.33 13.47 -24.74
C THR A 106 9.53 12.16 -23.97
N LEU A 107 10.73 11.57 -24.03
CA LEU A 107 11.06 10.37 -23.28
C LEU A 107 10.94 10.61 -21.78
N MET A 108 11.52 11.69 -21.26
CA MET A 108 11.40 12.06 -19.85
C MET A 108 9.93 12.27 -19.45
N THR A 109 9.13 12.90 -20.32
CA THR A 109 7.69 13.07 -20.10
C THR A 109 7.01 11.72 -19.92
N LEU A 110 7.29 10.75 -20.80
CA LEU A 110 6.73 9.40 -20.68
C LEU A 110 7.16 8.70 -19.38
N VAL A 111 8.44 8.81 -19.01
CA VAL A 111 8.96 8.21 -17.77
C VAL A 111 8.29 8.83 -16.53
N VAL A 112 8.09 10.15 -16.50
CA VAL A 112 7.37 10.84 -15.42
C VAL A 112 5.92 10.37 -15.33
N VAL A 113 5.21 10.26 -16.46
CA VAL A 113 3.82 9.77 -16.49
C VAL A 113 3.72 8.35 -15.95
N VAL A 114 4.58 7.43 -16.44
CA VAL A 114 4.62 6.04 -15.96
C VAL A 114 4.94 5.99 -14.46
N SER A 115 5.92 6.78 -14.02
CA SER A 115 6.24 6.93 -12.59
C SER A 115 5.04 7.44 -11.77
N GLY A 116 4.25 8.36 -12.32
CA GLY A 116 3.01 8.85 -11.71
C GLY A 116 1.96 7.75 -11.53
N PHE A 117 1.78 6.88 -12.53
CA PHE A 117 0.88 5.71 -12.41
C PHE A 117 1.33 4.75 -11.31
N ILE A 118 2.65 4.50 -11.19
CA ILE A 118 3.22 3.70 -10.10
C ILE A 118 2.90 4.35 -8.75
N GLY A 119 3.07 5.66 -8.64
CA GLY A 119 2.71 6.43 -7.44
C GLY A 119 1.25 6.28 -7.04
N ARG A 120 0.33 6.39 -8.02
CA ARG A 120 -1.11 6.17 -7.80
C ARG A 120 -1.40 4.76 -7.31
N TYR A 121 -0.79 3.74 -7.91
CA TYR A 121 -0.96 2.34 -7.50
C TYR A 121 -0.54 2.12 -6.04
N ILE A 122 0.63 2.66 -5.65
CA ILE A 122 1.12 2.62 -4.26
C ILE A 122 0.15 3.37 -3.35
N TYR A 123 -0.29 4.59 -3.73
CA TYR A 123 -1.21 5.40 -2.93
C TYR A 123 -2.55 4.70 -2.67
N THR A 124 -3.14 4.07 -3.69
CA THR A 124 -4.40 3.34 -3.54
C THR A 124 -4.29 2.07 -2.71
N SER A 125 -3.07 1.55 -2.54
CA SER A 125 -2.78 0.35 -1.75
C SER A 125 -2.58 0.66 -0.26
N ILE A 126 -2.45 1.93 0.12
CA ILE A 126 -2.26 2.36 1.51
C ILE A 126 -3.65 2.64 2.15
N PRO A 127 -4.04 1.92 3.21
CA PRO A 127 -5.24 2.25 4.00
C PRO A 127 -5.11 3.66 4.60
N ARG A 128 -6.24 4.36 4.71
CA ARG A 128 -6.34 5.83 4.64
C ARG A 128 -5.49 6.63 5.65
N THR A 129 -4.92 7.72 5.09
CA THR A 129 -4.29 8.90 5.70
C THR A 129 -2.96 8.66 6.41
N LEU A 130 -1.87 9.20 5.86
CA LEU A 130 -0.53 9.15 6.47
C LEU A 130 -0.54 9.62 7.95
N ASP A 131 -1.33 10.65 8.25
CA ASP A 131 -1.51 11.17 9.62
C ASP A 131 -2.35 10.23 10.50
N GLY A 132 -3.43 9.66 9.97
CA GLY A 132 -4.24 8.67 10.70
C GLY A 132 -3.50 7.35 10.92
N VAL A 133 -2.64 6.96 9.98
CA VAL A 133 -1.78 5.76 10.06
C VAL A 133 -0.66 5.94 11.06
N GLU A 134 -0.23 7.17 11.34
CA GLU A 134 0.79 7.44 12.37
C GLU A 134 0.20 7.22 13.76
N ILE A 135 -1.00 7.78 13.96
CA ILE A 135 -1.81 7.54 15.15
C ILE A 135 -2.19 6.06 15.27
N GLU A 136 -2.58 5.41 14.16
CA GLU A 136 -2.95 3.99 14.14
C GLU A 136 -1.73 3.08 14.37
N ALA A 137 -0.56 3.40 13.82
CA ALA A 137 0.66 2.63 14.06
C ALA A 137 1.13 2.74 15.52
N ASP A 138 1.04 3.93 16.12
CA ASP A 138 1.36 4.10 17.53
C ASP A 138 0.31 3.44 18.43
N GLN A 139 -0.97 3.48 18.05
CA GLN A 139 -2.03 2.71 18.72
C GLN A 139 -1.78 1.20 18.61
N ILE A 140 -1.41 0.67 17.44
CA ILE A 140 -1.11 -0.75 17.27
C ILE A 140 0.14 -1.14 18.08
N ARG A 141 1.19 -0.31 18.10
CA ARG A 141 2.36 -0.53 18.97
C ARG A 141 1.97 -0.59 20.44
N SER A 142 1.12 0.34 20.90
CA SER A 142 0.66 0.33 22.30
C SER A 142 -0.17 -0.92 22.63
N GLN A 143 -0.98 -1.41 21.69
CA GLN A 143 -1.73 -2.66 21.84
C GLN A 143 -0.79 -3.87 21.92
N ILE A 144 0.22 -3.94 21.06
CA ILE A 144 1.25 -5.01 21.12
C ILE A 144 1.94 -5.00 22.49
N GLN A 145 2.39 -3.83 22.96
CA GLN A 145 3.04 -3.71 24.26
C GLN A 145 2.11 -4.13 25.41
N SER A 146 0.82 -3.79 25.35
CA SER A 146 -0.15 -4.22 26.36
C SER A 146 -0.38 -5.74 26.37
N ILE A 147 -0.38 -6.38 25.19
CA ILE A 147 -0.51 -7.84 25.06
C ILE A 147 0.76 -8.54 25.56
N GLU A 148 1.95 -8.02 25.24
CA GLU A 148 3.22 -8.55 25.74
C GLU A 148 3.29 -8.50 27.27
N VAL A 149 2.84 -7.41 27.88
CA VAL A 149 2.76 -7.28 29.34
C VAL A 149 1.74 -8.27 29.93
N GLU A 150 0.57 -8.43 29.32
CA GLU A 150 -0.41 -9.44 29.78
C GLU A 150 0.14 -10.87 29.67
N LEU A 151 0.83 -11.18 28.57
CA LEU A 151 1.44 -12.48 28.34
C LEU A 151 2.54 -12.77 29.37
N ALA A 152 3.38 -11.77 29.67
CA ALA A 152 4.42 -11.86 30.69
C ALA A 152 3.82 -12.10 32.09
N ASN A 153 2.79 -11.34 32.47
CA ASN A 153 2.12 -11.50 33.76
C ASN A 153 1.46 -12.88 33.90
N ARG A 154 0.85 -13.40 32.82
CA ARG A 154 0.26 -14.76 32.82
C ARG A 154 1.34 -15.84 32.89
N MET A 155 2.47 -15.69 32.20
CA MET A 155 3.62 -16.60 32.32
C MET A 155 4.19 -16.63 33.74
N GLU A 156 4.27 -15.47 34.40
CA GLU A 156 4.70 -15.36 35.80
C GLU A 156 3.71 -16.03 36.75
N ALA A 157 2.39 -15.84 36.54
CA ALA A 157 1.35 -16.51 37.32
C ALA A 157 1.38 -18.04 37.16
N VAL A 158 1.62 -18.54 35.94
CA VAL A 158 1.81 -19.98 35.68
C VAL A 158 3.09 -20.48 36.36
N SER A 159 4.19 -19.73 36.31
CA SER A 159 5.45 -20.09 36.99
C SER A 159 5.29 -20.16 38.51
N HIS A 160 4.54 -19.23 39.11
CA HIS A 160 4.21 -19.27 40.53
C HIS A 160 3.31 -20.45 40.92
N SER A 161 2.37 -20.84 40.05
CA SER A 161 1.52 -22.02 40.27
C SER A 161 2.29 -23.34 40.23
N ILE A 162 3.33 -23.42 39.38
CA ILE A 162 4.23 -24.59 39.31
C ILE A 162 5.08 -24.70 40.59
N GLN A 163 5.43 -23.58 41.21
CA GLN A 163 6.24 -23.57 42.43
C GLN A 163 5.49 -23.99 43.71
N ILE A 164 4.16 -24.06 43.67
CA ILE A 164 3.32 -24.46 44.82
C ILE A 164 2.98 -25.97 44.82
N THR A 165 3.28 -26.72 43.75
CA THR A 165 3.02 -28.18 43.70
C THR A 165 4.23 -29.02 44.12
N GLN A 166 4.37 -29.14 45.45
CA GLN A 166 4.98 -30.19 46.30
C GLN A 166 6.53 -30.41 46.40
N PRO A 167 7.10 -30.40 47.63
CA PRO A 167 8.25 -31.24 47.97
C PRO A 167 7.77 -32.69 48.18
N VAL A 168 8.31 -33.62 47.40
CA VAL A 168 8.04 -35.07 47.53
C VAL A 168 8.45 -35.55 48.93
N PRO A 169 7.54 -36.05 49.79
CA PRO A 169 7.93 -36.70 51.02
C PRO A 169 8.55 -38.05 50.67
N LYS A 170 9.82 -38.25 51.06
CA LYS A 170 10.51 -39.54 50.99
C LYS A 170 9.86 -40.51 51.97
N THR A 171 8.83 -41.24 51.55
CA THR A 171 8.27 -42.32 52.37
C THR A 171 9.12 -43.57 52.21
N ASN A 172 10.05 -43.72 53.16
CA ASN A 172 10.87 -44.88 53.34
C ASN A 172 10.03 -45.99 54.01
N THR A 173 9.31 -46.79 53.23
CA THR A 173 8.63 -48.00 53.73
C THR A 173 9.46 -49.24 53.38
N LEU A 174 10.26 -49.63 54.37
CA LEU A 174 10.76 -50.98 54.58
C LEU A 174 9.57 -51.93 54.82
N ILE A 175 9.55 -53.09 54.17
CA ILE A 175 9.27 -54.43 54.73
C ILE A 175 9.32 -55.50 53.61
N PRO A 176 9.74 -56.75 53.93
CA PRO A 176 10.52 -57.63 53.06
C PRO A 176 9.74 -58.86 52.53
N GLY A 177 10.35 -59.55 51.57
CA GLY A 177 10.20 -61.00 51.37
C GLY A 177 8.86 -61.54 50.88
N ASN A 178 8.77 -61.89 49.60
CA ASN A 178 8.80 -63.31 49.25
C ASN A 178 8.97 -63.55 47.75
N LEU A 179 9.98 -64.36 47.49
CA LEU A 179 10.27 -65.15 46.31
C LEU A 179 9.04 -65.99 45.89
N PHE A 180 8.55 -65.81 44.68
CA PHE A 180 7.83 -66.88 43.98
C PHE A 180 8.09 -66.82 42.47
N LEU A 181 8.87 -67.78 42.01
CA LEU A 181 9.12 -68.16 40.62
C LEU A 181 8.17 -69.34 40.29
N SER A 182 7.34 -69.22 39.25
CA SER A 182 6.71 -70.36 38.55
C SER A 182 6.12 -69.82 37.24
N THR A 183 6.81 -69.90 36.10
CA THR A 183 6.84 -70.98 35.10
C THR A 183 5.47 -71.39 34.52
N SER A 184 5.25 -70.96 33.27
CA SER A 184 4.67 -71.69 32.12
C SER A 184 3.51 -72.67 32.34
N ASP A 185 2.34 -72.39 31.74
CA ASP A 185 1.83 -73.05 30.51
C ASP A 185 0.30 -72.94 30.34
N GLY A 186 -0.13 -72.57 29.13
CA GLY A 186 -1.35 -73.09 28.50
C GLY A 186 -2.65 -72.27 28.58
N PRO A 187 -3.56 -72.39 27.58
CA PRO A 187 -4.21 -71.23 26.98
C PRO A 187 -5.74 -71.21 27.10
N GLY A 188 -6.32 -70.04 26.81
CA GLY A 188 -7.68 -69.93 26.28
C GLY A 188 -8.69 -69.31 27.24
N VAL A 189 -9.17 -68.14 26.84
CA VAL A 189 -10.59 -67.79 26.61
C VAL A 189 -10.72 -66.29 26.81
N ALA A 190 -11.02 -65.63 25.68
CA ALA A 190 -11.43 -64.25 25.61
C ALA A 190 -12.83 -64.08 26.21
N GLU A 191 -13.04 -63.07 27.04
CA GLU A 191 -14.28 -62.28 26.98
C GLU A 191 -14.09 -60.92 27.68
N SER A 192 -14.55 -59.87 27.01
CA SER A 192 -14.29 -58.47 27.28
C SER A 192 -15.54 -57.76 27.81
N GLN A 193 -15.39 -57.15 29.01
CA GLN A 193 -16.12 -55.98 29.59
C GLN A 193 -17.63 -56.07 29.91
N PRO A 194 -18.22 -55.19 30.76
CA PRO A 194 -17.75 -54.50 31.98
C PRO A 194 -18.80 -54.53 33.13
N PRO A 195 -18.58 -53.84 34.27
CA PRO A 195 -19.61 -52.91 34.76
C PRO A 195 -19.01 -51.55 35.20
N LEU A 196 -19.55 -50.43 34.70
CA LEU A 196 -20.59 -49.61 35.34
C LEU A 196 -20.21 -49.05 36.72
N TRP A 197 -19.55 -47.90 36.69
CA TRP A 197 -19.79 -46.77 37.60
C TRP A 197 -19.41 -45.52 36.78
N GLY A 198 -20.26 -44.52 36.58
CA GLY A 198 -20.96 -43.78 37.62
C GLY A 198 -20.21 -42.47 37.81
N ILE A 199 -20.68 -41.41 37.15
CA ILE A 199 -20.70 -39.99 37.58
C ILE A 199 -21.25 -39.22 36.38
N SER A 200 -22.56 -38.94 36.44
CA SER A 200 -23.18 -37.91 35.65
C SER A 200 -22.74 -36.56 36.21
N SER A 201 -21.79 -35.91 35.53
CA SER A 201 -21.50 -34.49 35.76
C SER A 201 -22.45 -33.66 34.91
N GLN A 202 -23.37 -33.00 35.61
CA GLN A 202 -24.27 -31.96 35.14
C GLN A 202 -23.50 -30.82 34.47
N PRO A 203 -23.86 -30.35 33.25
CA PRO A 203 -23.19 -29.23 32.62
C PRO A 203 -23.87 -27.93 33.05
N ASP A 204 -23.56 -27.46 34.25
CA ASP A 204 -23.95 -26.12 34.69
C ASP A 204 -22.83 -25.12 34.40
N GLY A 205 -23.19 -24.08 33.64
CA GLY A 205 -22.57 -22.76 33.78
C GLY A 205 -21.39 -22.49 32.86
N ALA A 206 -21.67 -21.65 31.85
CA ALA A 206 -20.70 -20.84 31.10
C ALA A 206 -19.51 -21.60 30.51
N ALA A 207 -19.50 -21.72 29.18
CA ALA A 207 -18.27 -21.84 28.42
C ALA A 207 -17.36 -20.63 28.70
N GLN A 208 -16.69 -20.62 29.86
CA GLN A 208 -15.44 -19.93 30.06
C GLN A 208 -14.49 -20.65 29.11
N SER A 209 -14.16 -19.97 28.01
CA SER A 209 -13.12 -20.42 27.09
C SER A 209 -11.93 -20.92 27.90
N SER A 210 -11.46 -22.12 27.58
CA SER A 210 -10.36 -22.72 28.33
C SER A 210 -9.19 -21.73 28.38
N PRO A 211 -8.41 -21.70 29.47
CA PRO A 211 -7.23 -20.83 29.58
C PRO A 211 -6.33 -20.90 28.34
N ASP A 212 -6.28 -22.07 27.71
CA ASP A 212 -5.53 -22.37 26.50
C ASP A 212 -6.11 -21.69 25.24
N GLU A 213 -7.44 -21.64 25.11
CA GLU A 213 -8.14 -21.00 23.98
C GLU A 213 -8.00 -19.46 24.02
N GLN A 214 -8.00 -18.87 25.22
CA GLN A 214 -7.74 -17.43 25.39
C GLN A 214 -6.29 -17.08 25.05
N LEU A 215 -5.32 -17.93 25.43
CA LEU A 215 -3.91 -17.75 25.09
C LEU A 215 -3.70 -17.81 23.58
N GLU A 216 -4.33 -18.79 22.90
CA GLU A 216 -4.26 -18.92 21.44
C GLU A 216 -4.84 -17.68 20.74
N GLN A 217 -5.96 -17.13 21.24
CA GLN A 217 -6.55 -15.90 20.70
C GLN A 217 -5.63 -14.68 20.87
N LEU A 218 -4.95 -14.55 22.02
CA LEU A 218 -4.00 -13.47 22.27
C LEU A 218 -2.78 -13.55 21.33
N VAL A 219 -2.24 -14.74 21.11
CA VAL A 219 -1.11 -14.95 20.17
C VAL A 219 -1.54 -14.63 18.73
N LYS A 220 -2.71 -15.11 18.28
CA LYS A 220 -3.25 -14.79 16.95
C LYS A 220 -3.45 -13.28 16.76
N ARG A 221 -3.95 -12.59 17.80
CA ARG A 221 -4.15 -11.14 17.77
C ARG A 221 -2.82 -10.39 17.72
N HIS A 222 -1.83 -10.82 18.50
CA HIS A 222 -0.47 -10.28 18.48
C HIS A 222 0.16 -10.41 17.08
N GLU A 223 0.11 -11.60 16.48
CA GLU A 223 0.63 -11.83 15.12
C GLU A 223 -0.09 -10.99 14.06
N ALA A 224 -1.41 -10.87 14.15
CA ALA A 224 -2.19 -10.07 13.21
C ALA A 224 -1.81 -8.59 13.28
N LEU A 225 -1.69 -8.04 14.49
CA LEU A 225 -1.28 -6.64 14.72
C LEU A 225 0.16 -6.39 14.25
N HIS A 226 1.07 -7.34 14.49
CA HIS A 226 2.46 -7.24 14.04
C HIS A 226 2.57 -7.26 12.50
N ARG A 227 1.78 -8.10 11.82
CA ARG A 227 1.68 -8.11 10.34
C ARG A 227 1.11 -6.79 9.81
N GLN A 228 0.14 -6.19 10.49
CA GLN A 228 -0.39 -4.87 10.12
C GLN A 228 0.68 -3.77 10.23
N LEU A 229 1.48 -3.75 11.30
CA LEU A 229 2.57 -2.77 11.42
C LEU A 229 3.63 -2.91 10.32
N THR A 230 4.05 -4.14 10.02
CA THR A 230 5.08 -4.37 9.00
C THR A 230 4.60 -3.97 7.60
N THR A 231 3.34 -4.25 7.27
CA THR A 231 2.73 -3.83 5.99
C THR A 231 2.58 -2.31 5.88
N LEU A 232 2.14 -1.63 6.95
CA LEU A 232 2.06 -0.16 6.99
C LEU A 232 3.45 0.48 6.86
N ALA A 233 4.46 -0.05 7.54
CA ALA A 233 5.84 0.42 7.46
C ALA A 233 6.43 0.22 6.05
N ALA A 234 6.17 -0.93 5.41
CA ALA A 234 6.59 -1.20 4.05
C ALA A 234 5.95 -0.23 3.05
N ALA A 235 4.65 0.04 3.20
CA ALA A 235 3.93 0.94 2.31
C ALA A 235 4.41 2.40 2.44
N ARG A 236 4.75 2.85 3.67
CA ARG A 236 5.41 4.14 3.91
C ARG A 236 6.78 4.24 3.24
N ARG A 237 7.61 3.20 3.36
CA ARG A 237 8.94 3.16 2.72
C ARG A 237 8.83 3.28 1.20
N LEU A 238 7.87 2.57 0.58
CA LEU A 238 7.59 2.67 -0.85
C LEU A 238 7.13 4.08 -1.24
N MET A 239 6.23 4.69 -0.46
CA MET A 239 5.76 6.04 -0.71
C MET A 239 6.89 7.07 -0.59
N ALA A 240 7.77 6.95 0.41
CA ALA A 240 8.92 7.83 0.56
C ALA A 240 9.92 7.67 -0.60
N LEU A 241 10.24 6.43 -0.97
CA LEU A 241 11.14 6.13 -2.09
C LEU A 241 10.59 6.68 -3.40
N TRP A 242 9.29 6.52 -3.64
CA TRP A 242 8.63 7.04 -4.83
C TRP A 242 8.76 8.56 -4.91
N HIS A 243 8.44 9.30 -3.84
CA HIS A 243 8.56 10.77 -3.85
C HIS A 243 10.00 11.23 -4.10
N THR A 244 10.98 10.54 -3.51
CA THR A 244 12.42 10.84 -3.69
C THR A 244 12.86 10.73 -5.14
N ILE A 245 12.22 9.88 -5.94
CA ILE A 245 12.57 9.69 -7.36
C ILE A 245 11.69 10.56 -8.27
N HIS A 246 10.37 10.57 -8.03
CA HIS A 246 9.39 11.21 -8.90
C HIS A 246 9.54 12.73 -8.94
N ILE A 247 9.73 13.37 -7.78
CA ILE A 247 9.84 14.84 -7.68
C ILE A 247 11.07 15.38 -8.45
N PRO A 248 12.31 14.91 -8.23
CA PRO A 248 13.45 15.40 -8.98
C PRO A 248 13.38 15.06 -10.47
N LEU A 249 12.77 13.92 -10.83
CA LEU A 249 12.52 13.59 -12.22
C LEU A 249 11.60 14.62 -12.90
N GLY A 250 10.51 15.04 -12.23
CA GLY A 250 9.65 16.12 -12.69
C GLY A 250 10.41 17.44 -12.84
N LEU A 251 11.21 17.82 -11.85
CA LEU A 251 12.02 19.04 -11.90
C LEU A 251 13.02 19.04 -13.09
N ALA A 252 13.69 17.91 -13.31
CA ALA A 252 14.61 17.75 -14.44
C ALA A 252 13.87 17.84 -15.78
N LEU A 253 12.68 17.22 -15.89
CA LEU A 253 11.83 17.34 -17.07
C LEU A 253 11.43 18.79 -17.35
N PHE A 254 10.96 19.54 -16.34
CA PHE A 254 10.60 20.95 -16.54
C PHE A 254 11.80 21.80 -16.94
N THR A 255 12.97 21.56 -16.35
CA THR A 255 14.21 22.23 -16.74
C THR A 255 14.52 22.00 -18.21
N ALA A 256 14.47 20.74 -18.66
CA ALA A 256 14.69 20.39 -20.06
C ALA A 256 13.61 20.96 -20.99
N ALA A 257 12.34 20.99 -20.56
CA ALA A 257 11.25 21.59 -21.31
C ALA A 257 11.40 23.11 -21.47
N PHE A 258 11.83 23.83 -20.43
CA PHE A 258 12.15 25.26 -20.53
C PHE A 258 13.30 25.52 -21.51
N ILE A 259 14.36 24.71 -21.46
CA ILE A 259 15.47 24.80 -22.42
C ILE A 259 14.96 24.54 -23.85
N HIS A 260 14.09 23.54 -24.04
CA HIS A 260 13.49 23.24 -25.33
C HIS A 260 12.65 24.41 -25.87
N ILE A 261 11.80 25.01 -25.04
CA ILE A 261 10.99 26.18 -25.41
C ILE A 261 11.89 27.37 -25.75
N ALA A 262 12.90 27.66 -24.92
CA ALA A 262 13.85 28.76 -25.16
C ALA A 262 14.64 28.55 -26.46
N ALA A 263 15.11 27.33 -26.72
CA ALA A 263 15.77 26.99 -27.98
C ALA A 263 14.80 27.17 -29.16
N ALA A 264 13.57 26.66 -29.08
CA ALA A 264 12.58 26.81 -30.13
C ALA A 264 12.29 28.28 -30.46
N ILE A 265 12.15 29.13 -29.44
CA ILE A 265 11.99 30.57 -29.62
C ILE A 265 13.25 31.18 -30.25
N TYR A 266 14.43 30.89 -29.71
CA TYR A 266 15.70 31.40 -30.23
C TYR A 266 15.89 31.09 -31.72
N TYR A 267 15.71 29.83 -32.12
CA TYR A 267 15.82 29.43 -33.52
C TYR A 267 14.72 30.04 -34.40
N ALA A 268 13.51 30.25 -33.87
CA ALA A 268 12.42 30.88 -34.61
C ALA A 268 12.58 32.40 -34.77
N THR A 269 13.24 33.09 -33.84
CA THR A 269 13.37 34.57 -33.84
C THR A 269 14.71 35.09 -34.34
N LEU A 270 15.83 34.39 -34.07
CA LEU A 270 17.19 34.90 -34.33
C LEU A 270 17.88 34.24 -35.53
N LEU A 271 17.41 33.08 -35.96
CA LEU A 271 17.97 32.33 -37.10
C LEU A 271 17.05 32.30 -38.32
N ARG A 272 16.06 33.21 -38.35
CA ARG A 272 15.12 33.38 -39.45
C ARG A 272 15.48 34.59 -40.30
#